data_AF-A0A1X6YNR1-F1
#
_entry.id   AF-A0A1X6YNR1-F1
#
_cell.length_a   1.000
_cell.length_b   1.000
_cell.length_c   1.000
_cell.angle_alpha   90.00
_cell.angle_beta   90.00
_cell.angle_gamma   90.00
#
_symmetry.space_group_name_H-M   'P 1'
#
loop_
_entity.id
_entity.type
_entity.pdbx_description
1 polymer ?
#
loop_
_entity_poly.entity_id
_entity_poly.type
_entity_poly.pdbx_seq_one_letter_code
_entity_poly.pdbx_strand_id
1 'polypeptide(L)'
;MALCLTLGAGSATAQDVGVVQSDVLVINPDRLFAETGLGQAMNDELQAQRDSLIAHNRKLEAELEAEEKALSELRSETNPDEFRDLADAFDTKVRSIRQDSERRARDLDRARAQAPVTFMRLVEPVLVDIMQDADAAVIMDSRTVLLRVEVVEITDVAISRIDEQIGSELPEGVSMGRGAPVSEGNNDAPDAD
;
A
#
# COMPACT_ATOMS: atom_id res chain seq x y z
N MET A 1 -44.36 -55.60 1.23
CA MET A 1 -43.99 -54.24 1.67
C MET A 1 -42.60 -53.97 1.18
N ALA A 2 -42.45 -52.95 0.34
CA ALA A 2 -41.24 -52.59 -0.39
C ALA A 2 -40.26 -51.80 0.49
N LEU A 3 -38.97 -51.85 0.15
CA LEU A 3 -38.05 -50.73 0.39
C LEU A 3 -36.84 -50.82 -0.56
N CYS A 4 -36.92 -50.12 -1.69
CA CYS A 4 -35.80 -49.86 -2.59
C CYS A 4 -35.06 -48.61 -2.10
N LEU A 5 -33.78 -48.75 -1.72
CA LEU A 5 -32.86 -47.64 -1.51
C LEU A 5 -32.19 -47.31 -2.86
N THR A 6 -32.46 -46.13 -3.41
CA THR A 6 -31.72 -45.59 -4.56
C THR A 6 -30.74 -44.53 -4.07
N LEU A 7 -29.44 -44.82 -4.18
CA LEU A 7 -28.37 -43.83 -4.05
C LEU A 7 -28.35 -42.93 -5.29
N GLY A 8 -28.64 -41.64 -5.12
CA GLY A 8 -28.43 -40.62 -6.14
C GLY A 8 -27.00 -40.10 -6.08
N ALA A 9 -26.22 -40.35 -7.13
CA ALA A 9 -24.97 -39.65 -7.38
C ALA A 9 -25.29 -38.24 -7.90
N GLY A 10 -24.96 -37.21 -7.11
CA GLY A 10 -25.01 -35.83 -7.56
C GLY A 10 -23.84 -35.54 -8.50
N SER A 11 -24.12 -35.25 -9.76
CA SER A 11 -23.12 -34.69 -10.67
C SER A 11 -22.77 -33.28 -10.20
N ALA A 12 -21.54 -33.09 -9.72
CA ALA A 12 -20.95 -31.78 -9.58
C ALA A 12 -20.67 -31.24 -10.98
N THR A 13 -21.42 -30.24 -11.42
CA THR A 13 -21.07 -29.46 -12.62
C THR A 13 -19.88 -28.59 -12.27
N ALA A 14 -18.69 -29.00 -12.71
CA ALA A 14 -17.57 -28.08 -12.85
C ALA A 14 -18.04 -26.98 -13.81
N GLN A 15 -18.14 -25.75 -13.32
CA GLN A 15 -18.41 -24.61 -14.20
C GLN A 15 -17.16 -24.41 -15.05
N ASP A 16 -17.26 -24.84 -16.29
CA ASP A 16 -16.31 -24.52 -17.33
C ASP A 16 -16.34 -22.99 -17.49
N VAL A 17 -15.31 -22.32 -16.97
CA VAL A 17 -15.11 -20.88 -17.17
C VAL A 17 -14.68 -20.69 -18.62
N GLY A 18 -15.64 -20.83 -19.53
CA GLY A 18 -15.42 -20.59 -20.95
C GLY A 18 -15.08 -19.13 -21.18
N VAL A 19 -14.04 -18.87 -21.96
CA VAL A 19 -13.65 -17.52 -22.35
C VAL A 19 -14.77 -16.92 -23.20
N VAL A 20 -15.29 -15.77 -22.79
CA VAL A 20 -16.29 -15.04 -23.56
C VAL A 20 -15.62 -14.49 -24.83
N GLN A 21 -16.19 -14.80 -26.00
CA GLN A 21 -15.81 -14.16 -27.26
C GLN A 21 -16.61 -12.87 -27.44
N SER A 22 -15.95 -11.72 -27.32
CA SER A 22 -16.51 -10.41 -27.60
C SER A 22 -15.42 -9.41 -27.95
N ASP A 23 -15.66 -8.58 -28.96
CA ASP A 23 -14.72 -7.52 -29.38
C ASP A 23 -14.42 -6.49 -28.27
N VAL A 24 -15.29 -6.38 -27.27
CA VAL A 24 -15.19 -5.44 -26.14
C VAL A 24 -15.36 -6.18 -24.83
N LEU A 25 -14.39 -6.04 -23.93
CA LEU A 25 -14.46 -6.51 -22.56
C LEU A 25 -14.58 -5.33 -21.58
N VAL A 26 -15.12 -5.59 -20.41
CA VAL A 26 -15.30 -4.59 -19.34
C VAL A 26 -14.74 -5.14 -18.03
N ILE A 27 -14.04 -4.29 -17.29
CA ILE A 27 -13.53 -4.59 -15.94
C ILE A 27 -13.89 -3.49 -14.96
N ASN A 28 -13.86 -3.81 -13.68
CA ASN A 28 -13.90 -2.86 -12.59
C ASN A 28 -12.52 -2.77 -11.93
N PRO A 29 -11.71 -1.75 -12.24
CA PRO A 29 -10.36 -1.60 -11.68
C PRO A 29 -10.33 -1.48 -10.15
N ASP A 30 -11.35 -0.84 -9.57
CA ASP A 30 -11.45 -0.67 -8.12
C ASP A 30 -11.67 -2.03 -7.43
N ARG A 31 -12.49 -2.91 -8.04
CA ARG A 31 -12.66 -4.30 -7.59
C ARG A 31 -11.39 -5.12 -7.79
N LEU A 32 -10.72 -5.01 -8.95
CA LEU A 32 -9.45 -5.73 -9.16
C LEU A 32 -8.44 -5.37 -8.06
N PHE A 33 -8.28 -4.08 -7.75
CA PHE A 33 -7.36 -3.64 -6.70
C PHE A 33 -7.80 -4.06 -5.29
N ALA A 34 -9.10 -4.11 -5.01
CA ALA A 34 -9.60 -4.46 -3.68
C ALA A 34 -9.66 -5.98 -3.42
N GLU A 35 -9.89 -6.78 -4.45
CA GLU A 35 -10.24 -8.20 -4.30
C GLU A 35 -9.09 -9.16 -4.63
N THR A 36 -8.09 -8.72 -5.39
CA THR A 36 -6.89 -9.54 -5.67
C THR A 36 -5.95 -9.61 -4.48
N GLY A 37 -5.22 -10.72 -4.35
CA GLY A 37 -4.20 -10.91 -3.32
C GLY A 37 -3.08 -9.88 -3.41
N LEU A 38 -2.65 -9.51 -4.62
CA LEU A 38 -1.67 -8.44 -4.84
C LEU A 38 -2.16 -7.10 -4.31
N GLY A 39 -3.40 -6.71 -4.65
CA GLY A 39 -3.98 -5.45 -4.22
C GLY A 39 -4.17 -5.35 -2.70
N GLN A 40 -4.53 -6.47 -2.06
CA GLN A 40 -4.57 -6.60 -0.60
C GLN A 40 -3.18 -6.45 0.03
N ALA A 41 -2.17 -7.15 -0.48
CA ALA A 41 -0.80 -7.03 0.02
C ALA A 41 -0.24 -5.60 -0.12
N MET A 42 -0.59 -4.90 -1.20
CA MET A 42 -0.26 -3.49 -1.40
C MET A 42 -0.89 -2.59 -0.34
N ASN A 43 -2.15 -2.83 0.02
CA ASN A 43 -2.83 -2.07 1.07
C ASN A 43 -2.28 -2.39 2.47
N ASP A 44 -1.97 -3.66 2.74
CA ASP A 44 -1.40 -4.10 4.02
C ASP A 44 -0.02 -3.48 4.27
N GLU A 45 0.83 -3.41 3.24
CA GLU A 45 2.13 -2.75 3.33
C GLU A 45 1.98 -1.24 3.61
N LEU A 46 1.07 -0.54 2.92
CA LEU A 46 0.80 0.87 3.19
C LEU A 46 0.28 1.10 4.62
N GLN A 47 -0.56 0.19 5.12
CA GLN A 47 -1.07 0.24 6.48
C GLN A 47 0.04 -0.01 7.50
N ALA A 48 0.91 -0.99 7.27
CA ALA A 48 2.07 -1.27 8.13
C ALA A 48 3.03 -0.05 8.20
N GLN A 49 3.28 0.62 7.06
CA GLN A 49 4.07 1.84 7.03
C GLN A 49 3.43 2.99 7.80
N ARG A 50 2.10 3.17 7.67
CA ARG A 50 1.35 4.15 8.46
C ARG A 50 1.53 3.91 9.95
N ASP A 51 1.33 2.67 10.39
CA ASP A 51 1.37 2.32 11.81
C ASP A 51 2.79 2.44 12.37
N SER A 52 3.81 2.10 11.57
CA SER A 52 5.22 2.35 11.87
C SER A 52 5.52 3.84 12.05
N LEU A 53 5.02 4.71 11.15
CA LEU A 53 5.20 6.16 11.25
C LEU A 53 4.53 6.73 12.52
N ILE A 54 3.33 6.26 12.87
CA ILE A 54 2.63 6.66 14.09
C ILE A 54 3.44 6.25 15.34
N ALA A 55 3.93 5.01 15.37
CA ALA A 55 4.73 4.51 16.50
C ALA A 55 6.04 5.30 16.65
N HIS A 56 6.72 5.58 15.54
CA HIS A 56 7.93 6.39 15.52
C HIS A 56 7.70 7.81 16.05
N ASN A 57 6.63 8.47 15.61
CA ASN A 57 6.32 9.84 16.06
C ASN A 57 6.02 9.89 17.57
N ARG A 58 5.27 8.91 18.10
CA ARG A 58 5.02 8.80 19.55
C ARG A 58 6.31 8.61 20.36
N LYS A 59 7.26 7.83 19.83
CA LYS A 59 8.57 7.65 20.46
C LYS A 59 9.33 8.98 20.51
N LEU A 60 9.37 9.71 19.40
CA LEU A 60 10.02 11.03 19.36
C LEU A 60 9.35 12.05 20.28
N GLU A 61 8.02 12.04 20.37
CA GLU A 61 7.27 12.91 21.30
C GLU A 61 7.68 12.66 22.75
N ALA A 62 7.76 11.39 23.17
CA ALA A 62 8.18 11.03 24.52
C ALA A 62 9.65 11.41 24.81
N GLU A 63 10.54 11.26 23.82
CA GLU A 63 11.95 11.67 23.93
C GLU A 63 12.07 13.19 24.06
N LEU A 64 11.30 13.96 23.28
CA LEU A 64 11.29 15.42 23.36
C LEU A 64 10.72 15.93 24.68
N GLU A 65 9.68 15.30 25.22
CA GLU A 65 9.12 15.65 26.53
C GLU A 65 10.13 15.41 27.67
N ALA A 66 10.86 14.28 27.61
CA ALA A 66 11.91 13.99 28.59
C ALA A 66 13.07 15.00 28.50
N GLU A 67 13.46 15.39 27.30
CA GLU A 67 14.52 16.38 27.06
C GLU A 67 14.09 17.80 27.48
N GLU A 68 12.86 18.22 27.18
CA GLU A 68 12.29 19.50 27.62
C GLU A 68 12.28 19.60 29.15
N LYS A 69 11.92 18.51 29.84
CA LYS A 69 11.96 18.45 31.30
C LYS A 69 13.39 18.59 31.82
N ALA A 70 14.35 17.86 31.25
CA ALA A 70 15.75 17.95 31.63
C ALA A 70 16.32 19.36 31.43
N LEU A 71 16.01 20.00 30.30
CA LEU A 71 16.38 21.40 30.05
C LEU A 71 15.77 22.35 31.07
N SER A 72 14.50 22.13 31.43
CA SER A 72 13.81 22.95 32.43
C SER A 72 14.46 22.89 33.81
N GLU A 73 14.90 21.69 34.23
CA GLU A 73 15.64 21.47 35.49
C GLU A 73 17.02 22.14 35.46
N LEU A 74 17.72 22.01 34.33
CA LEU A 74 19.07 22.54 34.14
C LEU A 74 19.12 24.08 34.11
N ARG A 75 18.01 24.75 33.77
CA ARG A 75 17.92 26.21 33.64
C ARG A 75 18.38 26.99 34.88
N SER A 76 18.12 26.47 36.08
CA SER A 76 18.55 27.11 37.33
C SER A 76 20.01 26.84 37.71
N GLU A 77 20.64 25.87 37.06
CA GLU A 77 21.98 25.37 37.39
C GLU A 77 23.05 25.82 36.39
N THR A 78 22.64 26.26 35.20
CA THR A 78 23.52 26.62 34.08
C THR A 78 23.61 28.13 33.86
N ASN A 79 24.75 28.59 33.32
CA ASN A 79 24.93 29.98 32.91
C ASN A 79 23.89 30.35 31.82
N PRO A 80 23.28 31.55 31.87
CA PRO A 80 22.34 32.01 30.84
C PRO A 80 22.79 31.85 29.39
N ASP A 81 24.07 32.05 29.07
CA ASP A 81 24.57 31.93 27.69
C ASP A 81 24.64 30.46 27.26
N GLU A 82 25.17 29.59 28.12
CA GLU A 82 25.22 28.13 27.86
C GLU A 82 23.81 27.51 27.79
N PHE A 83 22.87 27.99 28.61
CA PHE A 83 21.48 27.56 28.54
C PHE A 83 20.81 27.98 27.22
N ARG A 84 21.15 29.16 26.67
CA ARG A 84 20.62 29.60 25.36
C ARG A 84 21.08 28.66 24.26
N ASP A 85 22.34 28.27 24.24
CA ASP A 85 22.87 27.33 23.24
C ASP A 85 22.14 25.97 23.29
N LEU A 86 21.87 25.46 24.50
CA LEU A 86 21.11 24.23 24.69
C LEU A 86 19.65 24.35 24.22
N ALA A 87 18.99 25.47 24.51
CA ALA A 87 17.63 25.74 24.06
C ALA A 87 17.55 25.86 22.53
N ASP A 88 18.51 26.55 21.90
CA ASP A 88 18.58 26.70 20.44
C ASP A 88 18.82 25.36 19.74
N ALA A 89 19.64 24.48 20.34
CA ALA A 89 19.86 23.12 19.87
C ALA A 89 18.56 22.28 19.94
N PHE A 90 17.83 22.36 21.06
CA PHE A 90 16.53 21.70 21.23
C PHE A 90 15.49 22.20 20.23
N ASP A 91 15.35 23.53 20.06
CA ASP A 91 14.44 24.13 19.09
C ASP A 91 14.78 23.72 17.65
N THR A 92 16.07 23.56 17.34
CA THR A 92 16.53 23.06 16.04
C THR A 92 16.15 21.60 15.85
N LYS A 93 16.34 20.76 16.86
CA LYS A 93 15.95 19.34 16.86
C LYS A 93 14.44 19.18 16.66
N VAL A 94 13.62 19.90 17.42
CA VAL A 94 12.15 19.88 17.30
C VAL A 94 11.69 20.27 15.89
N ARG A 95 12.26 21.34 15.32
CA ARG A 95 11.94 21.78 13.95
C ARG A 95 12.31 20.72 12.91
N SER A 96 13.49 20.12 13.04
CA SER A 96 13.95 19.05 12.14
C SER A 96 13.02 17.85 12.17
N ILE A 97 12.67 17.37 13.37
CA ILE A 97 11.74 16.24 13.57
C ILE A 97 10.37 16.52 12.93
N ARG A 98 9.83 17.73 13.13
CA ARG A 98 8.54 18.13 12.54
C ARG A 98 8.60 18.10 11.01
N GLN A 99 9.63 18.70 10.42
CA GLN A 99 9.82 18.71 8.96
C GLN A 99 9.95 17.30 8.38
N ASP A 100 10.72 16.42 9.05
CA ASP A 100 10.88 15.04 8.61
C ASP A 100 9.58 14.24 8.71
N SER A 101 8.85 14.40 9.82
CA SER A 101 7.55 13.74 10.04
C SER A 101 6.52 14.13 8.99
N GLU A 102 6.42 15.43 8.69
CA GLU A 102 5.53 15.92 7.63
C GLU A 102 5.92 15.40 6.25
N ARG A 103 7.22 15.34 5.96
CA ARG A 103 7.73 14.79 4.69
C ARG A 103 7.33 13.32 4.55
N ARG A 104 7.56 12.50 5.57
CA ARG A 104 7.17 11.09 5.58
C ARG A 104 5.66 10.89 5.41
N ALA A 105 4.85 11.71 6.09
CA ALA A 105 3.39 11.66 5.93
C ALA A 105 2.96 11.96 4.49
N ARG A 106 3.51 13.03 3.88
CA ARG A 106 3.24 13.36 2.47
C ARG A 106 3.71 12.27 1.51
N ASP A 107 4.87 11.67 1.76
CA ASP A 107 5.42 10.60 0.92
C ASP A 107 4.51 9.35 0.98
N LEU A 108 4.01 8.99 2.17
CA LEU A 108 3.06 7.90 2.36
C LEU A 108 1.71 8.17 1.68
N ASP A 109 1.18 9.40 1.79
CA ASP A 109 -0.06 9.79 1.11
C ASP A 109 0.07 9.69 -0.41
N ARG A 110 1.22 10.11 -0.96
CA ARG A 110 1.50 9.96 -2.39
C ARG A 110 1.59 8.48 -2.80
N ALA A 111 2.26 7.64 -2.00
CA ALA A 111 2.35 6.21 -2.27
C ALA A 111 0.96 5.56 -2.29
N ARG A 112 0.11 5.89 -1.32
CA ARG A 112 -1.29 5.43 -1.27
C ARG A 112 -2.08 5.86 -2.51
N ALA A 113 -1.94 7.11 -2.94
CA ALA A 113 -2.63 7.61 -4.12
C ALA A 113 -2.14 6.94 -5.43
N GLN A 114 -0.86 6.53 -5.48
CA GLN A 114 -0.27 5.88 -6.65
C GLN A 114 -0.50 4.37 -6.69
N ALA A 115 -0.85 3.73 -5.57
CA ALA A 115 -0.98 2.29 -5.46
C ALA A 115 -1.90 1.66 -6.53
N PRO A 116 -3.11 2.19 -6.83
CA PRO A 116 -3.95 1.63 -7.89
C PRO A 116 -3.32 1.73 -9.29
N VAL A 117 -2.58 2.82 -9.57
CA VAL A 117 -1.89 3.00 -10.85
C VAL A 117 -0.75 2.00 -10.99
N THR A 118 0.04 1.82 -9.94
CA THR A 118 1.11 0.82 -9.91
C THR A 118 0.56 -0.58 -10.07
N PHE A 119 -0.54 -0.91 -9.36
CA PHE A 119 -1.23 -2.17 -9.49
C PHE A 119 -1.66 -2.44 -10.94
N MET A 120 -2.32 -1.48 -11.59
CA MET A 120 -2.79 -1.65 -12.97
C MET A 120 -1.65 -1.93 -13.95
N ARG A 121 -0.46 -1.33 -13.75
CA ARG A 121 0.73 -1.64 -14.56
C ARG A 121 1.27 -3.04 -14.33
N LEU A 122 1.19 -3.54 -13.10
CA LEU A 122 1.65 -4.88 -12.75
C LEU A 122 0.74 -5.97 -13.33
N VAL A 123 -0.58 -5.72 -13.34
CA VAL A 123 -1.56 -6.70 -13.83
C VAL A 123 -1.87 -6.57 -15.33
N GLU A 124 -1.42 -5.49 -15.98
CA GLU A 124 -1.62 -5.25 -17.42
C GLU A 124 -1.26 -6.46 -18.30
N PRO A 125 -0.13 -7.18 -18.10
CA PRO A 125 0.19 -8.36 -18.91
C PRO A 125 -0.89 -9.45 -18.82
N VAL A 126 -1.46 -9.68 -17.63
CA VAL A 126 -2.54 -10.67 -17.43
C VAL A 126 -3.82 -10.24 -18.14
N LEU A 127 -4.14 -8.95 -18.11
CA LEU A 127 -5.29 -8.39 -18.82
C LEU A 127 -5.11 -8.50 -20.35
N VAL A 128 -3.89 -8.31 -20.85
CA VAL A 128 -3.55 -8.50 -22.26
C VAL A 128 -3.74 -9.96 -22.68
N ASP A 129 -3.32 -10.92 -21.85
CA ASP A 129 -3.53 -12.35 -22.14
C ASP A 129 -5.03 -12.72 -22.16
N ILE A 130 -5.82 -12.19 -21.22
CA ILE A 130 -7.29 -12.37 -21.24
C ILE A 130 -7.89 -11.78 -22.52
N MET A 131 -7.45 -10.59 -22.92
CA MET A 131 -7.93 -9.93 -24.14
C MET A 131 -7.62 -10.78 -25.39
N GLN A 132 -6.42 -11.38 -25.47
CA GLN A 132 -6.03 -12.26 -26.57
C GLN A 132 -6.85 -13.55 -26.60
N ASP A 133 -7.05 -14.20 -25.45
CA ASP A 133 -7.84 -15.43 -25.36
C ASP A 133 -9.31 -15.23 -25.76
N ALA A 134 -9.84 -14.03 -25.53
CA ALA A 134 -11.20 -13.63 -25.87
C ALA A 134 -11.38 -13.12 -27.31
N ASP A 135 -10.29 -13.00 -28.08
CA ASP A 135 -10.24 -12.31 -29.38
C ASP A 135 -10.82 -10.88 -29.30
N ALA A 136 -10.61 -10.22 -28.16
CA ALA A 136 -11.13 -8.90 -27.87
C ALA A 136 -10.19 -7.80 -28.40
N ALA A 137 -10.77 -6.69 -28.85
CA ALA A 137 -10.01 -5.55 -29.34
C ALA A 137 -9.72 -4.50 -28.25
N VAL A 138 -10.53 -4.45 -27.19
CA VAL A 138 -10.41 -3.44 -26.13
C VAL A 138 -10.97 -3.93 -24.79
N ILE A 139 -10.33 -3.50 -23.71
CA ILE A 139 -10.87 -3.59 -22.34
C ILE A 139 -11.27 -2.19 -21.89
N MET A 140 -12.49 -2.05 -21.36
CA MET A 140 -13.04 -0.78 -20.86
C MET A 140 -13.24 -0.79 -19.34
N ASP A 141 -13.09 0.38 -18.72
CA ASP A 141 -13.44 0.58 -17.32
C ASP A 141 -14.97 0.68 -17.18
N SER A 142 -15.55 -0.19 -16.34
CA SER A 142 -16.97 -0.25 -16.01
C SER A 142 -17.57 1.08 -15.55
N ARG A 143 -16.77 2.00 -14.99
CA ARG A 143 -17.18 3.34 -14.58
C ARG A 143 -17.46 4.28 -15.76
N THR A 144 -16.92 3.96 -16.94
CA THR A 144 -17.11 4.74 -18.17
C THR A 144 -18.25 4.21 -19.04
N VAL A 145 -18.78 3.03 -18.70
CA VAL A 145 -19.79 2.31 -19.49
C VAL A 145 -21.16 2.50 -18.86
N LEU A 146 -22.08 3.16 -19.58
CA LEU A 146 -23.43 3.44 -19.07
C LEU A 146 -24.31 2.19 -18.96
N LEU A 147 -24.23 1.30 -19.97
CA LEU A 147 -24.97 0.06 -20.05
C LEU A 147 -24.05 -1.02 -20.63
N ARG A 148 -24.07 -2.20 -20.00
CA ARG A 148 -23.36 -3.38 -20.47
C ARG A 148 -24.21 -4.62 -20.27
N VAL A 149 -23.98 -5.62 -21.11
CA VAL A 149 -24.48 -6.97 -20.87
C VAL A 149 -23.49 -7.70 -19.96
N GLU A 150 -23.98 -8.62 -19.15
CA GLU A 150 -23.14 -9.35 -18.18
C GLU A 150 -22.02 -10.15 -18.86
N VAL A 151 -22.28 -10.65 -20.07
CA VAL A 151 -21.31 -11.46 -20.83
C VAL A 151 -19.99 -10.72 -21.11
N VAL A 152 -19.98 -9.39 -21.26
CA VAL A 152 -18.72 -8.64 -21.52
C VAL A 152 -17.97 -8.27 -20.24
N GLU A 153 -18.54 -8.49 -19.06
CA GLU A 153 -17.90 -8.19 -17.78
C GLU A 153 -16.98 -9.34 -17.36
N ILE A 154 -15.67 -9.06 -17.28
CA ILE A 154 -14.66 -10.09 -16.99
C ILE A 154 -13.95 -9.88 -15.66
N THR A 155 -14.42 -8.96 -14.81
CA THR A 155 -13.76 -8.65 -13.52
C THR A 155 -13.42 -9.91 -12.70
N ASP A 156 -14.36 -10.83 -12.53
CA ASP A 156 -14.12 -12.02 -11.70
C ASP A 156 -13.10 -12.98 -12.33
N VAL A 157 -13.12 -13.11 -13.67
CA VAL A 157 -12.12 -13.86 -14.44
C VAL A 157 -10.74 -13.22 -14.29
N ALA A 158 -10.66 -11.89 -14.38
CA ALA A 158 -9.41 -11.17 -14.19
C ALA A 158 -8.86 -11.31 -12.77
N ILE A 159 -9.70 -11.27 -11.72
CA ILE A 159 -9.27 -11.50 -10.34
C ILE A 159 -8.62 -12.87 -10.21
N SER A 160 -9.32 -13.94 -10.63
CA SER A 160 -8.79 -15.31 -10.54
C SER A 160 -7.45 -15.44 -11.27
N ARG A 161 -7.37 -14.88 -12.48
CA ARG A 161 -6.17 -15.03 -13.31
C ARG A 161 -4.98 -14.23 -12.79
N ILE A 162 -5.22 -13.04 -12.23
CA ILE A 162 -4.20 -12.23 -11.58
C ILE A 162 -3.63 -12.98 -10.37
N ASP A 163 -4.51 -13.52 -9.53
CA ASP A 163 -4.10 -14.26 -8.33
C ASP A 163 -3.35 -15.56 -8.68
N GLU A 164 -3.75 -16.26 -9.75
CA GLU A 164 -3.07 -17.46 -10.23
C GLU A 164 -1.67 -17.18 -10.81
N GLN A 165 -1.50 -16.08 -11.56
CA GLN A 165 -0.26 -15.79 -12.26
C GLN A 165 0.74 -14.95 -11.45
N ILE A 166 0.26 -13.99 -10.68
CA ILE A 166 1.09 -13.05 -9.92
C ILE A 166 1.12 -13.41 -8.43
N GLY A 167 -0.01 -13.91 -7.90
CA GLY A 167 -0.15 -14.19 -6.48
C GLY A 167 -0.26 -12.93 -5.63
N SER A 168 0.04 -13.08 -4.34
CA SER A 168 -0.08 -12.02 -3.32
C SER A 168 1.26 -11.40 -2.89
N GLU A 169 2.37 -11.78 -3.52
CA GLU A 169 3.68 -11.25 -3.15
C GLU A 169 3.93 -9.92 -3.86
N LEU A 170 4.45 -8.94 -3.12
CA LEU A 170 4.85 -7.66 -3.70
C LEU A 170 6.12 -7.86 -4.54
N PRO A 171 6.12 -7.47 -5.84
CA PRO A 171 7.30 -7.60 -6.67
C PRO A 171 8.48 -6.79 -6.11
N GLU A 172 9.70 -7.34 -6.22
CA GLU A 172 10.91 -6.64 -5.81
C GLU A 172 11.03 -5.29 -6.55
N GLY A 173 11.33 -4.23 -5.81
CA GLY A 173 11.49 -2.88 -6.37
C GLY A 173 10.21 -2.04 -6.45
N VAL A 174 9.05 -2.59 -6.10
CA VAL A 174 7.83 -1.79 -5.90
C VAL A 174 7.96 -1.04 -4.57
N SER A 175 8.52 0.17 -4.63
CA SER A 175 8.61 1.05 -3.47
C SER A 175 7.26 1.70 -3.20
N MET A 176 6.50 1.11 -2.29
CA MET A 176 5.24 1.66 -1.78
C MET A 176 5.51 2.77 -0.75
N GLY A 177 6.38 3.73 -1.06
CA GLY A 177 6.69 4.83 -0.14
C GLY A 177 7.71 4.49 0.95
N ARG A 178 8.52 3.43 0.76
CA ARG A 178 9.67 3.15 1.64
C ARG A 178 10.66 4.29 1.51
N GLY A 179 10.48 5.34 2.33
CA GLY A 179 11.44 6.42 2.48
C GLY A 179 12.82 5.82 2.74
N ALA A 180 13.86 6.42 2.16
CA ALA A 180 15.23 5.98 2.35
C ALA A 180 15.50 5.68 3.83
N PRO A 181 16.26 4.61 4.16
CA PRO A 181 16.62 4.31 5.53
C PRO A 181 17.21 5.58 6.15
N VAL A 182 16.76 5.87 7.37
CA VAL A 182 17.27 6.99 8.14
C VAL A 182 18.78 6.77 8.20
N SER A 183 19.57 7.67 7.61
CA SER A 183 20.93 7.84 8.10
C SER A 183 20.72 8.29 9.54
N GLU A 184 20.91 7.39 10.50
CA GLU A 184 21.17 7.78 11.87
C GLU A 184 22.27 8.85 11.75
N GLY A 185 21.91 10.10 12.05
CA GLY A 185 22.84 11.20 11.99
C GLY A 185 23.95 10.85 12.95
N ASN A 186 25.11 10.50 12.41
CA ASN A 186 26.34 10.41 13.16
C ASN A 186 26.53 11.79 13.76
N ASN A 187 26.32 11.91 15.06
CA ASN A 187 26.61 13.13 15.80
C ASN A 187 28.13 13.17 15.96
N ASP A 188 28.83 13.42 14.85
CA ASP A 188 30.22 13.81 14.89
C ASP A 188 30.25 15.19 15.51
N ALA A 189 30.65 15.21 16.78
CA ALA A 189 31.08 16.40 17.47
C ALA A 189 32.09 17.16 16.58
N PRO A 190 32.09 18.50 16.60
CA PRO A 190 33.11 19.23 15.86
C PRO A 190 34.47 18.93 16.48
N ASP A 191 35.39 18.41 15.66
CA ASP A 191 36.81 18.42 15.97
C ASP A 191 37.22 19.88 16.20
N ALA A 192 37.58 20.19 17.44
CA ALA A 192 38.22 21.44 17.80
C ALA A 192 39.71 21.33 17.47
N ASP A 193 40.16 22.16 16.53
CA ASP A 193 41.57 22.54 16.32
C ASP A 193 41.69 24.06 16.43
#